data_AF-A0A945ZLM9-F1
#
_entry.id   AF-A0A945ZLM9-F1
#
_cell.length_a   1.000
_cell.length_b   1.000
_cell.length_c   1.000
_cell.angle_alpha   90.00
_cell.angle_beta   90.00
_cell.angle_gamma   90.00
#
_symmetry.space_group_name_H-M   'P 1'
#
loop_
_entity.id
_entity.type
_entity.pdbx_description
1 polymer ?
#
loop_
_entity_poly.entity_id
_entity_poly.type
_entity_poly.pdbx_seq_one_letter_code
_entity_poly.pdbx_strand_id
1 'polypeptide(L)'
;MSLHQVELGTSCKVLSTGKEGTLKKIFHFPTRFEIEMPDGKTTHLTSYELEFANISRLVPQYNRTSILPSPETNYAVSSFSPFCAESVSQQFFSTTPDILWKTLTSLNLLNVWMPHVQRALPIVDVDRYVSRFSFDRIALKAGTTFKIRPFSLSKYFTCKIISIESQKEWVLEMRYSPLFKETLTFSLESLDKGVILKCAKKSEGLFSFLSNFRFYSQDALALKQLETIVPKVDFTQTTDGETSQDDASSKWDGFASRENFIAYAINMGIQGNMDVINAIPEKPTRGLAKAGLVKAKRTGVTPPMPEKPEGGVAQASPSAGTLSKEDVIAFAVNKALDGDKEPINSIEDKASRGKAKALVVKINRGKAERPAMPEMATTSAPKENTASTESETDLIQRLVAQGLEGNMDEINALESRVLRGKIKSAVVKTKRTKS
;
A
#
# COMPACT_ATOMS: atom_id res chain seq x y z
N MET A 1 28.98 35.39 4.32
CA MET A 1 30.11 36.00 3.60
C MET A 1 30.76 34.92 2.76
N SER A 2 30.87 35.10 1.44
CA SER A 2 31.61 34.16 0.58
C SER A 2 33.12 34.39 0.77
N LEU A 3 33.95 33.36 0.60
CA LEU A 3 35.43 33.43 0.73
C LEU A 3 36.09 34.46 -0.22
N HIS A 4 35.34 35.03 -1.16
CA HIS A 4 35.78 36.10 -2.05
C HIS A 4 35.65 37.51 -1.44
N GLN A 5 35.09 37.63 -0.23
CA GLN A 5 34.86 38.90 0.48
C GLN A 5 35.78 39.08 1.69
N VAL A 6 36.87 38.31 1.80
CA VAL A 6 37.82 38.46 2.92
C VAL A 6 38.71 39.67 2.67
N GLU A 7 38.68 40.63 3.59
CA GLU A 7 39.52 41.82 3.54
C GLU A 7 40.92 41.53 4.11
N LEU A 8 41.93 42.21 3.58
CA LEU A 8 43.29 42.16 4.12
C LEU A 8 43.28 42.75 5.53
N GLY A 9 44.03 42.15 6.46
CA GLY A 9 44.03 42.51 7.87
C GLY A 9 43.03 41.73 8.73
N THR A 10 42.22 40.85 8.13
CA THR A 10 41.31 39.98 8.90
C THR A 10 42.10 39.00 9.78
N SER A 11 41.73 38.90 11.06
CA SER A 11 42.28 37.89 11.98
C SER A 11 41.76 36.50 11.61
N CYS A 12 42.68 35.55 11.54
CA CYS A 12 42.42 34.16 11.20
C CYS A 12 43.17 33.21 12.13
N LYS A 13 42.55 32.06 12.37
CA LYS A 13 43.10 30.99 13.19
C LYS A 13 43.51 29.84 12.30
N VAL A 14 44.73 29.36 12.47
CA VAL A 14 45.25 28.18 11.76
C VAL A 14 44.75 26.93 12.46
N LEU A 15 43.98 26.10 11.76
CA LEU A 15 43.30 24.93 12.35
C LEU A 15 44.28 23.86 12.86
N SER A 16 45.42 23.68 12.20
CA SER A 16 46.42 22.66 12.55
C SER A 16 47.22 23.00 13.81
N THR A 17 47.40 24.29 14.12
CA THR A 17 48.26 24.75 15.23
C THR A 17 47.49 25.53 16.29
N GLY A 18 46.25 25.92 16.02
CA GLY A 18 45.41 26.75 16.89
C GLY A 18 45.89 28.20 17.05
N LYS A 19 46.97 28.60 16.38
CA LYS A 19 47.56 29.94 16.48
C LYS A 19 46.76 30.95 15.66
N GLU A 20 46.67 32.16 16.18
CA GLU A 20 46.07 33.31 15.50
C GLU A 20 47.12 34.01 14.64
N GLY A 21 46.70 34.54 13.49
CA GLY A 21 47.52 35.29 12.58
C GLY A 21 46.68 36.25 11.73
N THR A 22 47.36 37.16 11.04
CA THR A 22 46.71 38.23 10.28
C THR A 22 46.88 37.98 8.78
N LEU A 23 45.78 38.08 8.03
CA LEU A 23 45.80 37.91 6.58
C LEU A 23 46.49 39.10 5.89
N LYS A 24 47.63 38.86 5.23
CA LYS A 24 48.37 39.90 4.48
C LYS A 24 48.08 39.93 2.99
N LYS A 25 47.86 38.77 2.37
CA LYS A 25 47.71 38.67 0.91
C LYS A 25 46.85 37.48 0.50
N ILE A 26 46.12 37.66 -0.60
CA ILE A 26 45.27 36.62 -1.20
C ILE A 26 45.79 36.33 -2.61
N PHE A 27 46.22 35.10 -2.83
CA PHE A 27 46.54 34.55 -4.14
C PHE A 27 45.29 33.89 -4.70
N HIS A 28 44.91 34.22 -5.94
CA HIS A 28 43.64 33.79 -6.50
C HIS A 28 43.74 32.43 -7.21
N PHE A 29 44.92 32.08 -7.76
CA PHE A 29 45.17 30.81 -8.46
C PHE A 29 46.58 30.25 -8.18
N PRO A 30 46.70 29.07 -7.53
CA PRO A 30 45.67 28.42 -6.71
C PRO A 30 45.29 29.31 -5.52
N THR A 31 44.05 29.21 -5.04
CA THR A 31 43.59 30.07 -3.94
C THR A 31 44.37 29.80 -2.66
N ARG A 32 45.24 30.73 -2.27
CA ARG A 32 46.09 30.65 -1.08
C ARG A 32 46.10 31.98 -0.33
N PHE A 33 46.24 31.91 0.98
CA PHE A 33 46.23 33.02 1.89
C PHE A 33 47.60 33.12 2.55
N GLU A 34 48.22 34.30 2.48
CA GLU A 34 49.46 34.60 3.19
C GLU A 34 49.13 35.17 4.56
N ILE A 35 49.55 34.47 5.60
CA ILE A 35 49.25 34.83 6.98
C ILE A 35 50.54 35.14 7.71
N GLU A 36 50.55 36.30 8.35
CA GLU A 36 51.60 36.68 9.27
C GLU A 36 51.24 36.19 10.67
N MET A 37 52.13 35.37 11.22
CA MET A 37 52.04 34.91 12.60
C MET A 37 52.60 35.98 13.56
N PRO A 38 52.24 35.96 14.85
CA PRO A 38 52.79 36.86 15.87
C PRO A 38 54.33 36.80 15.97
N ASP A 39 54.94 35.69 15.53
CA ASP A 39 56.39 35.50 15.46
C ASP A 39 57.05 36.21 14.25
N GLY A 40 56.31 37.01 13.47
CA GLY A 40 56.78 37.74 12.29
C GLY A 40 57.04 36.89 11.05
N LYS A 41 56.75 35.58 11.12
CA LYS A 41 56.90 34.65 9.99
C LYS A 41 55.62 34.61 9.14
N THR A 42 55.79 34.66 7.83
CA THR A 42 54.68 34.48 6.87
C THR A 42 54.54 33.04 6.45
N THR A 43 53.30 32.55 6.35
CA THR A 43 52.97 31.20 5.91
C THR A 43 51.86 31.23 4.87
N HIS A 44 51.93 30.32 3.88
CA HIS A 44 50.91 30.21 2.84
C HIS A 44 50.00 29.03 3.14
N LEU A 45 48.74 29.32 3.44
CA LEU A 45 47.74 28.32 3.80
C LEU A 45 46.54 28.39 2.86
N THR A 46 45.85 27.26 2.71
CA THR A 46 44.63 27.18 1.91
C THR A 46 43.43 27.62 2.72
N SER A 47 42.29 27.89 2.06
CA SER A 47 41.04 28.15 2.78
C SER A 47 40.73 27.03 3.78
N TYR A 48 40.88 25.76 3.40
CA TYR A 48 40.54 24.63 4.27
C TYR A 48 41.34 24.54 5.58
N GLU A 49 42.49 25.17 5.66
CA GLU A 49 43.38 25.14 6.83
C GLU A 49 43.15 26.32 7.80
N LEU A 50 42.21 27.21 7.46
CA LEU A 50 41.99 28.49 8.14
C LEU A 50 40.54 28.68 8.57
N GLU A 51 40.38 29.29 9.74
CA GLU A 51 39.12 29.80 10.26
C GLU A 51 39.21 31.32 10.42
N PHE A 52 38.33 32.09 9.78
CA PHE A 52 38.32 33.55 9.88
C PHE A 52 37.31 33.98 10.95
N ALA A 53 37.72 34.88 11.85
CA ALA A 53 36.96 35.23 13.05
C ALA A 53 35.52 35.72 12.77
N ASN A 54 35.27 36.30 11.59
CA ASN A 54 33.96 36.88 11.22
C ASN A 54 33.31 36.21 9.99
N ILE A 55 33.76 35.02 9.59
CA ILE A 55 33.20 34.31 8.43
C ILE A 55 32.85 32.89 8.84
N SER A 56 31.57 32.69 9.16
CA SER A 56 31.02 31.34 9.35
C SER A 56 30.95 30.62 8.01
N ARG A 57 31.63 29.47 7.92
CA ARG A 57 31.48 28.58 6.78
C ARG A 57 30.19 27.80 6.94
N LEU A 58 29.33 27.87 5.93
CA LEU A 58 28.35 26.83 5.71
C LEU A 58 29.14 25.58 5.33
N VAL A 59 29.37 24.69 6.31
CA VAL A 59 29.86 23.34 6.01
C VAL A 59 28.85 22.76 5.02
N PRO A 60 29.26 22.31 3.82
CA PRO A 60 28.34 21.65 2.92
C PRO A 60 27.79 20.45 3.69
N GLN A 61 26.52 20.53 4.06
CA GLN A 61 25.77 19.37 4.51
C GLN A 61 25.65 18.49 3.28
N TYR A 62 26.61 17.60 3.09
CA TYR A 62 26.33 16.40 2.34
C TYR A 62 25.16 15.78 3.08
N ASN A 63 24.00 15.66 2.42
CA ASN A 63 22.94 14.75 2.82
C ASN A 63 23.49 13.31 2.71
N ARG A 64 24.54 12.97 3.46
CA ARG A 64 24.70 11.62 3.96
C ARG A 64 23.52 11.47 4.89
N THR A 65 22.55 10.70 4.44
CA THR A 65 21.51 10.14 5.29
C THR A 65 22.17 9.77 6.62
N SER A 66 21.85 10.51 7.67
CA SER A 66 22.54 10.48 8.98
C SER A 66 22.30 9.18 9.75
N ILE A 67 21.58 8.25 9.14
CA ILE A 67 21.50 6.88 9.57
C ILE A 67 22.61 6.17 8.80
N LEU A 68 23.84 6.18 9.31
CA LEU A 68 24.64 4.98 9.16
C LEU A 68 23.85 3.92 9.96
N PRO A 69 23.26 2.91 9.30
CA PRO A 69 22.57 1.86 10.03
C PRO A 69 23.56 1.25 11.02
N SER A 70 23.06 0.86 12.21
CA SER A 70 23.94 0.24 13.21
C SER A 70 24.67 -0.94 12.55
N PRO A 71 25.95 -1.18 12.88
CA PRO A 71 26.75 -2.24 12.28
C PRO A 71 26.13 -3.64 12.42
N GLU A 72 25.12 -3.79 13.29
CA GLU A 72 24.40 -5.04 13.55
C GLU A 72 23.27 -5.31 12.54
N THR A 73 22.70 -4.29 11.87
CA THR A 73 21.53 -4.47 10.99
C THR A 73 21.83 -4.26 9.51
N ASN A 74 22.62 -3.24 9.14
CA ASN A 74 23.03 -3.08 7.76
C ASN A 74 24.48 -2.59 7.66
N TYR A 75 25.32 -3.25 6.88
CA TYR A 75 26.66 -2.78 6.54
C TYR A 75 27.05 -3.24 5.14
N ALA A 76 28.01 -2.55 4.54
CA ALA A 76 28.58 -2.91 3.25
C ALA A 76 30.10 -2.75 3.31
N VAL A 77 30.83 -3.81 2.96
CA VAL A 77 32.30 -3.83 2.93
C VAL A 77 32.74 -4.41 1.60
N SER A 78 33.74 -3.80 0.98
CA SER A 78 34.40 -4.34 -0.19
C SER A 78 35.89 -4.49 0.08
N SER A 79 36.46 -5.63 -0.29
CA SER A 79 37.88 -5.89 -0.27
C SER A 79 38.35 -6.20 -1.69
N PHE A 80 39.62 -5.90 -1.95
CA PHE A 80 40.26 -6.20 -3.20
C PHE A 80 41.65 -6.75 -2.93
N SER A 81 41.97 -7.86 -3.59
CA SER A 81 43.31 -8.42 -3.72
C SER A 81 43.60 -8.63 -5.21
N PRO A 82 44.86 -8.78 -5.62
CA PRO A 82 45.19 -8.98 -7.04
C PRO A 82 44.34 -10.09 -7.66
N PHE A 83 43.57 -9.74 -8.69
CA PHE A 83 42.68 -10.63 -9.43
C PHE A 83 41.46 -11.18 -8.67
N CYS A 84 41.22 -10.72 -7.44
CA CYS A 84 40.07 -11.13 -6.63
C CYS A 84 39.41 -9.90 -5.98
N ALA A 85 38.13 -9.70 -6.28
CA ALA A 85 37.33 -8.66 -5.65
C ALA A 85 36.19 -9.32 -4.88
N GLU A 86 36.08 -8.97 -3.60
CA GLU A 86 35.04 -9.47 -2.72
C GLU A 86 34.24 -8.30 -2.16
N SER A 87 32.94 -8.52 -2.00
CA SER A 87 32.08 -7.52 -1.42
C SER A 87 30.95 -8.16 -0.66
N VAL A 88 30.66 -7.67 0.53
CA VAL A 88 29.59 -8.18 1.40
C VAL A 88 28.70 -7.02 1.75
N SER A 89 27.40 -7.22 1.56
CA SER A 89 26.36 -6.28 1.96
C SER A 89 25.32 -7.02 2.79
N GLN A 90 24.85 -6.39 3.85
CA GLN A 90 23.86 -6.94 4.76
C GLN A 90 22.71 -5.97 4.91
N GLN A 91 21.49 -6.49 4.90
CA GLN A 91 20.29 -5.70 5.18
C GLN A 91 19.24 -6.48 5.97
N PHE A 92 18.59 -5.80 6.90
CA PHE A 92 17.47 -6.33 7.67
C PHE A 92 16.12 -6.10 6.98
N PHE A 93 15.26 -7.11 7.05
CA PHE A 93 13.92 -7.12 6.48
C PHE A 93 12.90 -7.46 7.57
N SER A 94 11.90 -6.59 7.75
CA SER A 94 10.75 -6.86 8.62
C SER A 94 9.75 -7.78 7.91
N THR A 95 10.14 -9.03 7.64
CA THR A 95 9.33 -10.03 6.94
C THR A 95 9.71 -11.44 7.40
N THR A 96 8.97 -12.46 6.98
CA THR A 96 9.30 -13.87 7.28
C THR A 96 10.29 -14.45 6.26
N PRO A 97 11.10 -15.47 6.64
CA PRO A 97 12.05 -16.11 5.72
C PRO A 97 11.38 -16.63 4.45
N ASP A 98 10.16 -17.16 4.53
CA ASP A 98 9.43 -17.69 3.38
C ASP A 98 9.05 -16.60 2.36
N ILE A 99 8.52 -15.46 2.83
CA ILE A 99 8.12 -14.35 1.96
C ILE A 99 9.35 -13.75 1.28
N LEU A 100 10.42 -13.53 2.05
CA LEU A 100 11.68 -13.04 1.51
C LEU A 100 12.28 -14.02 0.51
N TRP A 101 12.25 -15.31 0.80
CA TRP A 101 12.79 -16.33 -0.09
C TRP A 101 12.05 -16.40 -1.43
N LYS A 102 10.71 -16.35 -1.40
CA LYS A 102 9.87 -16.35 -2.62
C LYS A 102 10.12 -15.13 -3.49
N THR A 103 10.32 -13.97 -2.88
CA THR A 103 10.59 -12.72 -3.62
C THR A 103 12.02 -12.71 -4.16
N LEU A 104 13.01 -13.12 -3.36
CA LEU A 104 14.42 -13.21 -3.73
C LEU A 104 14.65 -14.18 -4.91
N THR A 105 14.08 -15.38 -4.84
CA THR A 105 14.28 -16.43 -5.86
C THR A 105 13.41 -16.26 -7.11
N SER A 106 12.52 -15.26 -7.13
CA SER A 106 11.69 -14.95 -8.29
C SER A 106 12.53 -14.32 -9.41
N LEU A 107 12.99 -15.16 -10.34
CA LEU A 107 13.77 -14.72 -11.51
C LEU A 107 13.04 -13.71 -12.41
N ASN A 108 11.70 -13.70 -12.37
CA ASN A 108 10.89 -12.71 -13.08
C ASN A 108 11.00 -11.32 -12.46
N LEU A 109 11.22 -11.23 -11.15
CA LEU A 109 11.39 -9.97 -10.42
C LEU A 109 12.85 -9.51 -10.38
N LEU A 110 13.79 -10.28 -10.93
CA LEU A 110 15.22 -10.02 -10.86
C LEU A 110 15.58 -8.61 -11.37
N ASN A 111 14.97 -8.17 -12.48
CA ASN A 111 15.19 -6.84 -13.05
C ASN A 111 14.54 -5.71 -12.25
N VAL A 112 13.61 -6.01 -11.35
CA VAL A 112 12.89 -5.00 -10.56
C VAL A 112 13.75 -4.55 -9.37
N TRP A 113 14.46 -5.49 -8.73
CA TRP A 113 15.26 -5.22 -7.54
C TRP A 113 16.77 -5.24 -7.78
N MET A 114 17.26 -5.83 -8.89
CA MET A 114 18.67 -5.70 -9.29
C MET A 114 18.84 -4.59 -10.34
N PRO A 115 19.44 -3.44 -10.01
CA PRO A 115 19.55 -2.31 -10.93
C PRO A 115 20.46 -2.59 -12.14
N HIS A 116 21.39 -3.54 -12.05
CA HIS A 116 22.27 -3.91 -13.15
C HIS A 116 21.61 -4.85 -14.16
N VAL A 117 20.45 -5.43 -13.84
CA VAL A 117 19.72 -6.33 -14.72
C VAL A 117 18.63 -5.55 -15.43
N GLN A 118 18.85 -5.24 -16.72
CA GLN A 118 17.80 -4.62 -17.53
C GLN A 118 16.66 -5.61 -17.82
N ARG A 119 17.00 -6.86 -18.09
CA ARG A 119 16.04 -7.91 -18.41
C ARG A 119 16.59 -9.29 -18.05
N ALA A 120 15.76 -10.15 -17.49
CA ALA A 120 16.03 -11.57 -17.35
C ALA A 120 15.19 -12.37 -18.36
N LEU A 121 15.75 -13.42 -18.95
CA LEU A 121 15.07 -14.33 -19.87
C LEU A 121 15.37 -15.78 -19.48
N PRO A 122 14.36 -16.67 -19.44
CA PRO A 122 14.60 -18.07 -19.19
C PRO A 122 15.22 -18.76 -20.42
N ILE A 123 15.95 -19.85 -20.20
CA ILE A 123 16.40 -20.75 -21.26
C ILE A 123 15.59 -22.03 -21.11
N VAL A 124 14.51 -22.14 -21.90
CA VAL A 124 13.64 -23.34 -21.92
C VAL A 124 13.55 -23.85 -23.35
N ASP A 125 13.69 -25.16 -23.50
CA ASP A 125 13.51 -25.83 -24.78
C ASP A 125 12.04 -26.23 -24.93
N VAL A 126 11.27 -25.37 -25.60
CA VAL A 126 9.84 -25.60 -25.89
C VAL A 126 9.53 -25.05 -27.28
N ASP A 127 8.77 -25.82 -28.07
CA ASP A 127 8.37 -25.43 -29.43
C ASP A 127 7.54 -24.15 -29.47
N ARG A 128 6.66 -23.96 -28.47
CA ARG A 128 5.76 -22.80 -28.43
C ARG A 128 6.52 -21.53 -28.06
N TYR A 129 6.66 -20.62 -29.02
CA TYR A 129 7.41 -19.35 -28.91
C TYR A 129 7.14 -18.58 -27.61
N VAL A 130 5.86 -18.36 -27.26
CA VAL A 130 5.49 -17.57 -26.06
C VAL A 130 6.00 -18.23 -24.77
N SER A 131 5.98 -19.56 -24.69
CA SER A 131 6.47 -20.26 -23.49
C SER A 131 7.98 -20.25 -23.34
N ARG A 132 8.74 -19.94 -24.41
CA ARG A 132 10.21 -19.81 -24.33
C ARG A 132 10.66 -18.62 -23.48
N PHE A 133 9.76 -17.68 -23.19
CA PHE A 133 10.04 -16.48 -22.41
C PHE A 133 9.38 -16.47 -21.02
N SER A 134 8.65 -17.52 -20.64
CA SER A 134 8.04 -17.63 -19.31
C SER A 134 8.96 -18.34 -18.33
N PHE A 135 9.13 -17.74 -17.15
CA PHE A 135 9.85 -18.34 -16.03
C PHE A 135 9.05 -19.45 -15.33
N ASP A 136 7.75 -19.62 -15.62
CA ASP A 136 6.90 -20.63 -14.96
C ASP A 136 7.33 -22.07 -15.27
N ARG A 137 8.08 -22.26 -16.37
CA ARG A 137 8.55 -23.58 -16.84
C ARG A 137 9.99 -23.88 -16.46
N ILE A 138 10.68 -22.96 -15.78
CA ILE A 138 12.05 -23.18 -15.35
C ILE A 138 12.06 -23.85 -13.98
N ALA A 139 12.74 -24.99 -13.84
CA ALA A 139 12.94 -25.60 -12.54
C ALA A 139 14.03 -24.83 -11.77
N LEU A 140 13.70 -24.31 -10.59
CA LEU A 140 14.67 -23.72 -9.67
C LEU A 140 15.48 -24.83 -8.99
N LYS A 141 16.52 -25.30 -9.69
CA LYS A 141 17.46 -26.31 -9.20
C LYS A 141 18.90 -25.92 -9.52
N ALA A 142 19.84 -26.47 -8.77
CA ALA A 142 21.25 -26.37 -9.10
C ALA A 142 21.50 -26.83 -10.55
N GLY A 143 22.32 -26.08 -11.28
CA GLY A 143 22.61 -26.33 -12.69
C GLY A 143 21.71 -25.60 -13.68
N THR A 144 20.54 -25.10 -13.26
CA THR A 144 19.63 -24.36 -14.15
C THR A 144 20.26 -23.06 -14.64
N THR A 145 20.13 -22.80 -15.95
CA THR A 145 20.67 -21.60 -16.60
C THR A 145 19.58 -20.66 -17.09
N PHE A 146 19.86 -19.37 -17.04
CA PHE A 146 19.00 -18.32 -17.60
C PHE A 146 19.87 -17.24 -18.24
N LYS A 147 19.29 -16.32 -19.01
CA LYS A 147 20.01 -15.19 -19.60
C LYS A 147 19.65 -13.90 -18.92
N ILE A 148 20.62 -13.01 -18.80
CA ILE A 148 20.38 -11.62 -18.41
C ILE A 148 20.91 -10.67 -19.47
N ARG A 149 20.23 -9.54 -19.62
CA ARG A 149 20.74 -8.36 -20.29
C ARG A 149 21.15 -7.37 -19.21
N PRO A 150 22.43 -7.00 -19.12
CA PRO A 150 22.85 -5.98 -18.19
C PRO A 150 22.31 -4.61 -18.63
N PHE A 151 22.21 -3.66 -17.70
CA PHE A 151 21.89 -2.26 -17.97
C PHE A 151 23.09 -1.53 -18.60
N SER A 152 23.57 -2.05 -19.72
CA SER A 152 24.66 -1.50 -20.54
C SER A 152 24.42 -1.81 -22.01
N LEU A 153 25.32 -1.36 -22.89
CA LEU A 153 25.30 -1.68 -24.33
C LEU A 153 25.73 -3.13 -24.64
N SER A 154 25.96 -3.95 -23.61
CA SER A 154 26.44 -5.32 -23.78
C SER A 154 25.35 -6.28 -24.28
N LYS A 155 25.80 -7.42 -24.84
CA LYS A 155 24.94 -8.53 -25.25
C LYS A 155 24.33 -9.25 -24.04
N TYR A 156 23.40 -10.17 -24.32
CA TYR A 156 22.90 -11.09 -23.31
C TYR A 156 24.01 -12.02 -22.82
N PHE A 157 24.09 -12.21 -21.51
CA PHE A 157 24.97 -13.17 -20.87
C PHE A 157 24.17 -14.32 -20.27
N THR A 158 24.80 -15.50 -20.19
CA THR A 158 24.20 -16.68 -19.55
C THR A 158 24.66 -16.72 -18.10
N CYS A 159 23.70 -16.89 -17.21
CA CYS A 159 23.87 -17.06 -15.77
C CYS A 159 23.44 -18.47 -15.37
N LYS A 160 23.94 -18.94 -14.23
CA LYS A 160 23.70 -20.30 -13.75
C LYS A 160 23.38 -20.29 -12.26
N ILE A 161 22.39 -21.07 -11.84
CA ILE A 161 22.17 -21.38 -10.44
C ILE A 161 23.21 -22.42 -10.02
N ILE A 162 24.11 -22.07 -9.11
CA ILE A 162 25.15 -22.97 -8.61
C ILE A 162 24.54 -23.89 -7.55
N SER A 163 23.92 -23.29 -6.53
CA SER A 163 23.31 -23.98 -5.40
C SER A 163 22.04 -23.27 -4.97
N ILE A 164 21.10 -24.02 -4.41
CA ILE A 164 19.86 -23.49 -3.84
C ILE A 164 19.45 -24.35 -2.65
N GLU A 165 19.50 -23.78 -1.44
CA GLU A 165 19.00 -24.37 -0.20
C GLU A 165 17.84 -23.52 0.30
N SER A 166 16.65 -24.11 0.32
CA SER A 166 15.40 -23.39 0.61
C SER A 166 15.48 -22.62 1.93
N GLN A 167 15.15 -21.31 1.88
CA GLN A 167 15.13 -20.38 3.02
C GLN A 167 16.47 -20.19 3.74
N LYS A 168 17.59 -20.62 3.15
CA LYS A 168 18.92 -20.49 3.76
C LYS A 168 19.93 -19.83 2.84
N GLU A 169 20.22 -20.46 1.69
CA GLU A 169 21.31 -20.03 0.83
C GLU A 169 20.98 -20.16 -0.65
N TRP A 170 21.21 -19.09 -1.42
CA TRP A 170 21.07 -19.08 -2.86
C TRP A 170 22.35 -18.58 -3.52
N VAL A 171 22.96 -19.43 -4.36
CA VAL A 171 24.23 -19.14 -5.02
C VAL A 171 24.05 -19.10 -6.52
N LEU A 172 24.48 -17.99 -7.13
CA LEU A 172 24.35 -17.70 -8.55
C LEU A 172 25.71 -17.36 -9.16
N GLU A 173 25.99 -17.94 -10.33
CA GLU A 173 27.02 -17.42 -11.23
C GLU A 173 26.36 -16.41 -12.18
N MET A 174 26.75 -15.15 -12.04
CA MET A 174 26.24 -14.02 -12.80
C MET A 174 27.33 -13.41 -13.67
N ARG A 175 26.93 -12.83 -14.80
CA ARG A 175 27.84 -12.12 -15.69
C ARG A 175 27.21 -10.85 -16.23
N TYR A 176 27.77 -9.71 -15.83
CA TYR A 176 27.30 -8.39 -16.25
C TYR A 176 28.18 -7.75 -17.33
N SER A 177 29.41 -8.24 -17.48
CA SER A 177 30.39 -7.73 -18.43
C SER A 177 31.08 -8.89 -19.16
N PRO A 178 31.69 -8.63 -20.33
CA PRO A 178 32.52 -9.63 -20.98
C PRO A 178 33.84 -9.88 -20.23
N LEU A 179 34.22 -9.04 -19.27
CA LEU A 179 35.56 -9.01 -18.68
C LEU A 179 35.74 -9.92 -17.46
N PHE A 180 34.66 -10.20 -16.72
CA PHE A 180 34.71 -10.99 -15.49
C PHE A 180 33.36 -11.69 -15.24
N LYS A 181 33.38 -12.68 -14.36
CA LYS A 181 32.19 -13.36 -13.83
C LYS A 181 32.11 -13.11 -12.33
N GLU A 182 30.90 -13.07 -11.80
CA GLU A 182 30.65 -12.84 -10.38
C GLU A 182 29.85 -14.01 -9.80
N THR A 183 30.30 -14.52 -8.67
CA THR A 183 29.51 -15.44 -7.84
C THR A 183 28.78 -14.62 -6.80
N LEU A 184 27.45 -14.61 -6.85
CA LEU A 184 26.59 -13.99 -5.83
C LEU A 184 26.10 -15.07 -4.88
N THR A 185 26.25 -14.84 -3.59
CA THR A 185 25.80 -15.71 -2.51
C THR A 185 24.85 -14.91 -1.64
N PHE A 186 23.59 -15.32 -1.59
CA PHE A 186 22.58 -14.77 -0.70
C PHE A 186 22.35 -15.74 0.44
N SER A 187 22.63 -15.31 1.68
CA SER A 187 22.35 -16.09 2.88
C SER A 187 21.30 -15.38 3.74
N LEU A 188 20.32 -16.14 4.23
CA LEU A 188 19.25 -15.67 5.10
C LEU A 188 19.51 -16.14 6.53
N GLU A 189 19.44 -15.21 7.47
CA GLU A 189 19.52 -15.47 8.90
C GLU A 189 18.20 -15.02 9.54
N SER A 190 17.43 -15.96 10.08
CA SER A 190 16.16 -15.68 10.75
C SER A 190 16.38 -15.09 12.14
N LEU A 191 15.70 -13.98 12.44
CA LEU A 191 15.64 -13.33 13.76
C LEU A 191 14.20 -13.32 14.27
N ASP A 192 14.02 -13.08 15.58
CA ASP A 192 12.69 -13.04 16.21
C ASP A 192 11.75 -11.98 15.59
N LYS A 193 12.32 -10.87 15.11
CA LYS A 193 11.58 -9.71 14.58
C LYS A 193 11.71 -9.54 13.07
N GLY A 194 12.29 -10.50 12.35
CA GLY A 194 12.51 -10.39 10.90
C GLY A 194 13.62 -11.27 10.38
N VAL A 195 14.21 -10.90 9.25
CA VAL A 195 15.25 -11.68 8.58
C VAL A 195 16.39 -10.77 8.16
N ILE A 196 17.61 -11.21 8.41
CA ILE A 196 18.82 -10.58 7.87
C ILE A 196 19.16 -11.28 6.56
N LEU A 197 19.28 -10.49 5.50
CA LEU A 197 19.77 -10.95 4.21
C LEU A 197 21.20 -10.45 4.03
N LYS A 198 22.13 -11.39 3.87
CA LYS A 198 23.52 -11.11 3.54
C LYS A 198 23.77 -11.49 2.08
N CYS A 199 24.25 -10.54 1.30
CA CYS A 199 24.64 -10.70 -0.09
C CYS A 199 26.17 -10.56 -0.17
N ALA A 200 26.84 -11.68 -0.39
CA ALA A 200 28.27 -11.74 -0.66
C ALA A 200 28.51 -11.93 -2.16
N LYS A 201 29.46 -11.19 -2.71
CA LYS A 201 29.85 -11.25 -4.11
C LYS A 201 31.34 -11.52 -4.19
N LYS A 202 31.71 -12.44 -5.06
CA LYS A 202 33.09 -12.77 -5.38
C LYS A 202 33.31 -12.68 -6.87
N SER A 203 34.28 -11.89 -7.29
CA SER A 203 34.69 -11.73 -8.68
C SER A 203 36.15 -12.13 -8.82
N GLU A 204 36.45 -12.95 -9.81
CA GLU A 204 37.80 -13.45 -10.08
C GLU A 204 38.22 -13.09 -11.51
N GLY A 205 39.49 -12.74 -11.69
CA GLY A 205 40.11 -12.46 -12.98
C GLY A 205 40.84 -11.12 -13.07
N LEU A 206 41.50 -10.88 -14.20
CA LEU A 206 42.31 -9.67 -14.46
C LEU A 206 41.57 -8.35 -14.25
N PHE A 207 40.25 -8.36 -14.45
CA PHE A 207 39.39 -7.19 -14.36
C PHE A 207 38.44 -7.24 -13.15
N SER A 208 38.71 -8.09 -12.15
CA SER A 208 37.83 -8.25 -10.99
C SER A 208 37.63 -6.96 -10.20
N PHE A 209 38.63 -6.09 -10.12
CA PHE A 209 38.52 -4.80 -9.43
C PHE A 209 37.35 -3.94 -9.92
N LEU A 210 36.92 -4.11 -11.18
CA LEU A 210 35.79 -3.39 -11.75
C LEU A 210 34.45 -3.82 -11.15
N SER A 211 34.33 -5.01 -10.54
CA SER A 211 33.09 -5.42 -9.86
C SER A 211 32.82 -4.58 -8.61
N ASN A 212 33.87 -4.10 -7.95
CA ASN A 212 33.75 -3.21 -6.79
C ASN A 212 33.56 -1.74 -7.19
N PHE A 213 33.68 -1.41 -8.47
CA PHE A 213 33.49 -0.05 -8.95
C PHE A 213 32.04 0.40 -8.71
N ARG A 214 31.84 1.47 -7.92
CA ARG A 214 30.53 1.97 -7.45
C ARG A 214 29.74 1.00 -6.56
N PHE A 215 30.37 -0.03 -6.01
CA PHE A 215 29.79 -1.03 -5.09
C PHE A 215 28.82 -0.43 -4.07
N TYR A 216 29.32 0.51 -3.25
CA TYR A 216 28.56 1.15 -2.17
C TYR A 216 27.25 1.80 -2.61
N SER A 217 27.18 2.27 -3.86
CA SER A 217 25.97 2.92 -4.39
C SER A 217 25.00 1.94 -5.04
N GLN A 218 25.48 0.80 -5.51
CA GLN A 218 24.69 -0.08 -6.37
C GLN A 218 24.13 -1.30 -5.63
N ASP A 219 24.94 -1.99 -4.83
CA ASP A 219 24.48 -3.19 -4.12
C ASP A 219 23.61 -2.82 -2.91
N ALA A 220 23.95 -1.74 -2.21
CA ALA A 220 23.08 -1.15 -1.20
C ALA A 220 21.76 -0.66 -1.77
N LEU A 221 21.73 -0.24 -3.05
CA LEU A 221 20.50 0.17 -3.72
C LEU A 221 19.65 -1.04 -4.11
N ALA A 222 20.28 -2.15 -4.53
CA ALA A 222 19.57 -3.38 -4.86
C ALA A 222 18.81 -3.95 -3.64
N LEU A 223 19.48 -4.05 -2.49
CA LEU A 223 18.83 -4.55 -1.27
C LEU A 223 17.74 -3.59 -0.75
N LYS A 224 17.92 -2.27 -0.88
CA LYS A 224 16.87 -1.27 -0.58
C LYS A 224 15.66 -1.37 -1.52
N GLN A 225 15.89 -1.60 -2.81
CA GLN A 225 14.81 -1.83 -3.77
C GLN A 225 14.06 -3.10 -3.42
N LEU A 226 14.78 -4.17 -3.06
CA LEU A 226 14.17 -5.42 -2.60
C LEU A 226 13.30 -5.16 -1.36
N GLU A 227 13.77 -4.39 -0.36
CA GLU A 227 12.98 -4.05 0.84
C GLU A 227 11.67 -3.32 0.50
N THR A 228 11.68 -2.51 -0.56
CA THR A 228 10.49 -1.77 -1.01
C THR A 228 9.43 -2.69 -1.63
N ILE A 229 9.85 -3.79 -2.24
CA ILE A 229 8.98 -4.73 -2.97
C ILE A 229 8.49 -5.86 -2.05
N VAL A 230 9.30 -6.22 -1.04
CA VAL A 230 8.99 -7.30 -0.12
C VAL A 230 7.86 -6.90 0.84
N PRO A 231 6.79 -7.71 0.97
CA PRO A 231 5.73 -7.47 1.94
C PRO A 231 6.28 -7.45 3.37
N LYS A 232 5.89 -6.41 4.12
CA LYS A 232 6.26 -6.26 5.54
C LYS A 232 5.28 -7.02 6.42
N VAL A 233 5.82 -7.68 7.45
CA VAL A 233 5.07 -8.41 8.47
C VAL A 233 5.28 -7.69 9.80
N ASP A 234 4.18 -7.42 10.50
CA ASP A 234 4.19 -6.79 11.81
C ASP A 234 4.39 -7.86 12.88
N PHE A 235 5.61 -7.92 13.44
CA PHE A 235 5.98 -8.87 14.50
C PHE A 235 5.55 -8.41 15.90
N THR A 236 4.75 -7.35 16.03
CA THR A 236 4.22 -6.85 17.31
C THR A 236 3.09 -7.72 17.89
N GLN A 237 2.85 -8.89 17.30
CA GLN A 237 1.89 -9.88 17.81
C GLN A 237 2.61 -11.19 18.12
N THR A 238 3.19 -11.30 19.30
CA THR A 238 3.33 -12.61 19.95
C THR A 238 3.26 -12.47 21.46
N THR A 239 2.38 -13.30 22.03
CA THR A 239 2.19 -13.68 23.45
C THR A 239 1.69 -12.60 24.40
N ASP A 240 0.39 -12.31 24.33
CA ASP A 240 -0.59 -12.84 25.29
C ASP A 240 -1.75 -13.39 24.43
N GLY A 241 -2.20 -14.63 24.56
CA GLY A 241 -2.63 -15.17 25.85
C GLY A 241 -4.06 -14.76 26.17
N GLU A 242 -4.72 -13.91 25.39
CA GLU A 242 -6.16 -13.68 25.48
C GLU A 242 -6.69 -13.47 24.06
N THR A 243 -7.34 -14.51 23.55
CA THR A 243 -8.29 -14.30 22.46
C THR A 243 -9.32 -13.35 23.04
N SER A 244 -9.26 -12.05 22.69
CA SER A 244 -10.39 -11.15 22.85
C SER A 244 -11.48 -11.64 21.92
N GLN A 245 -12.14 -12.69 22.41
CA GLN A 245 -13.41 -13.22 22.03
C GLN A 245 -14.42 -12.11 22.33
N ASP A 246 -14.51 -11.09 21.47
CA ASP A 246 -15.61 -10.12 21.55
C ASP A 246 -15.94 -9.37 20.25
N ASP A 247 -15.15 -9.46 19.16
CA ASP A 247 -15.52 -8.79 17.89
C ASP A 247 -15.69 -9.74 16.68
N ALA A 248 -15.43 -11.04 16.83
CA ALA A 248 -15.60 -12.01 15.73
C ALA A 248 -17.04 -12.54 15.58
N SER A 249 -17.83 -12.51 16.65
CA SER A 249 -19.21 -13.03 16.67
C SER A 249 -20.16 -12.20 15.80
N SER A 250 -19.88 -10.93 15.57
CA SER A 250 -20.74 -10.02 14.80
C SER A 250 -20.47 -10.02 13.30
N LYS A 251 -19.25 -10.37 12.85
CA LYS A 251 -18.86 -10.23 11.43
C LYS A 251 -19.35 -11.37 10.54
N TRP A 252 -19.49 -12.56 11.11
CA TRP A 252 -19.85 -13.78 10.38
C TRP A 252 -21.05 -14.49 11.00
N ASP A 253 -21.99 -13.77 11.63
CA ASP A 253 -23.19 -14.35 12.27
C ASP A 253 -22.83 -15.49 13.25
N GLY A 254 -21.80 -15.29 14.06
CA GLY A 254 -21.30 -16.24 15.05
C GLY A 254 -20.37 -17.35 14.53
N PHE A 255 -20.18 -17.51 13.21
CA PHE A 255 -19.33 -18.58 12.67
C PHE A 255 -17.82 -18.34 12.92
N ALA A 256 -17.11 -19.38 13.35
CA ALA A 256 -15.66 -19.35 13.63
C ALA A 256 -14.77 -19.09 12.39
N SER A 257 -15.28 -19.35 11.18
CA SER A 257 -14.57 -19.12 9.92
C SER A 257 -15.49 -18.55 8.86
N ARG A 258 -14.93 -17.66 8.04
CA ARG A 258 -15.58 -17.11 6.84
C ARG A 258 -16.04 -18.21 5.88
N GLU A 259 -15.29 -19.30 5.79
CA GLU A 259 -15.61 -20.43 4.91
C GLU A 259 -16.85 -21.19 5.41
N ASN A 260 -16.97 -21.35 6.72
CA ASN A 260 -18.13 -22.00 7.35
C ASN A 260 -19.40 -21.15 7.14
N PHE A 261 -19.30 -19.83 7.32
CA PHE A 261 -20.42 -18.92 7.02
C PHE A 261 -20.86 -19.00 5.55
N ILE A 262 -19.90 -19.04 4.62
CA ILE A 262 -20.19 -19.17 3.18
C ILE A 262 -20.84 -20.53 2.88
N ALA A 263 -20.34 -21.62 3.46
CA ALA A 263 -20.89 -22.96 3.29
C ALA A 263 -22.34 -23.04 3.82
N TYR A 264 -22.60 -22.48 5.00
CA TYR A 264 -23.94 -22.35 5.56
C TYR A 264 -24.88 -21.56 4.63
N ALA A 265 -24.44 -20.38 4.16
CA ALA A 265 -25.23 -19.54 3.25
C ALA A 265 -25.54 -20.24 1.92
N ILE A 266 -24.59 -21.03 1.37
CA ILE A 266 -24.82 -21.85 0.18
C ILE A 266 -25.90 -22.89 0.44
N ASN A 267 -25.82 -23.62 1.56
CA ASN A 267 -26.79 -24.66 1.90
C ASN A 267 -28.20 -24.08 2.13
N MET A 268 -28.31 -22.93 2.81
CA MET A 268 -29.58 -22.20 2.94
C MET A 268 -30.13 -21.74 1.58
N GLY A 269 -29.26 -21.27 0.67
CA GLY A 269 -29.64 -20.93 -0.69
C GLY A 269 -30.09 -22.12 -1.55
N ILE A 270 -29.57 -23.32 -1.28
CA ILE A 270 -30.03 -24.58 -1.92
C ILE A 270 -31.41 -24.96 -1.40
N GLN A 271 -31.65 -24.80 -0.10
CA GLN A 271 -32.96 -24.99 0.54
C GLN A 271 -34.01 -23.93 0.13
N GLY A 272 -33.62 -22.95 -0.70
CA GLY A 272 -34.51 -21.93 -1.24
C GLY A 272 -34.48 -20.59 -0.49
N ASN A 273 -33.74 -20.50 0.61
CA ASN A 273 -33.62 -19.27 1.39
C ASN A 273 -32.48 -18.37 0.85
N MET A 274 -32.82 -17.56 -0.16
CA MET A 274 -31.89 -16.61 -0.79
C MET A 274 -31.61 -15.36 0.06
N ASP A 275 -32.44 -15.10 1.07
CA ASP A 275 -32.34 -13.89 1.89
C ASP A 275 -31.08 -13.90 2.74
N VAL A 276 -30.65 -15.07 3.22
CA VAL A 276 -29.38 -15.25 3.94
C VAL A 276 -28.19 -14.78 3.08
N ILE A 277 -28.15 -15.13 1.79
CA ILE A 277 -27.06 -14.73 0.88
C ILE A 277 -27.14 -13.22 0.57
N ASN A 278 -28.35 -12.68 0.39
CA ASN A 278 -28.54 -11.27 0.05
C ASN A 278 -28.26 -10.34 1.23
N ALA A 279 -28.54 -10.79 2.46
CA ALA A 279 -28.30 -10.09 3.72
C ALA A 279 -26.79 -9.94 4.04
N ILE A 280 -25.91 -10.70 3.40
CA ILE A 280 -24.45 -10.56 3.58
C ILE A 280 -24.01 -9.13 3.19
N PRO A 281 -23.47 -8.32 4.13
CA PRO A 281 -23.11 -6.93 3.87
C PRO A 281 -21.90 -6.82 2.94
N GLU A 282 -20.93 -7.72 3.07
CA GLU A 282 -19.71 -7.74 2.28
C GLU A 282 -19.94 -8.26 0.85
N LYS A 283 -19.74 -7.38 -0.15
CA LYS A 283 -19.85 -7.73 -1.58
C LYS A 283 -18.97 -8.93 -1.99
N PRO A 284 -17.70 -9.06 -1.56
CA PRO A 284 -16.86 -10.21 -1.93
C PRO A 284 -17.42 -11.54 -1.40
N THR A 285 -17.79 -11.58 -0.12
CA THR A 285 -18.33 -12.78 0.55
C THR A 285 -19.67 -13.20 -0.06
N ARG A 286 -20.56 -12.23 -0.34
CA ARG A 286 -21.81 -12.47 -1.08
C ARG A 286 -21.57 -13.01 -2.50
N GLY A 287 -20.55 -12.49 -3.19
CA GLY A 287 -20.17 -12.97 -4.53
C GLY A 287 -19.71 -14.43 -4.52
N LEU A 288 -18.88 -14.79 -3.54
CA LEU A 288 -18.43 -16.17 -3.30
C LEU A 288 -19.60 -17.11 -3.00
N ALA A 289 -20.52 -16.72 -2.11
CA ALA A 289 -21.70 -17.52 -1.78
C ALA A 289 -22.62 -17.73 -3.00
N LYS A 290 -22.88 -16.69 -3.80
CA LYS A 290 -23.67 -16.82 -5.06
C LYS A 290 -23.00 -17.73 -6.08
N ALA A 291 -21.68 -17.59 -6.27
CA ALA A 291 -20.92 -18.45 -7.17
C ALA A 291 -20.92 -19.91 -6.70
N GLY A 292 -20.75 -20.13 -5.39
CA GLY A 292 -20.82 -21.44 -4.76
C GLY A 292 -22.19 -22.09 -4.91
N LEU A 293 -23.28 -21.34 -4.73
CA LEU A 293 -24.66 -21.80 -4.95
C LEU A 293 -24.89 -22.25 -6.39
N VAL A 294 -24.47 -21.44 -7.37
CA VAL A 294 -24.59 -21.78 -8.80
C VAL A 294 -23.79 -23.04 -9.11
N LYS A 295 -22.57 -23.15 -8.56
CA LYS A 295 -21.72 -24.33 -8.74
C LYS A 295 -22.39 -25.57 -8.13
N ALA A 296 -22.87 -25.50 -6.89
CA ALA A 296 -23.53 -26.61 -6.22
C ALA A 296 -24.81 -27.06 -6.93
N LYS A 297 -25.64 -26.12 -7.41
CA LYS A 297 -26.81 -26.44 -8.26
C LYS A 297 -26.44 -27.12 -9.58
N ARG A 298 -25.28 -26.76 -10.16
CA ARG A 298 -24.78 -27.34 -11.41
C ARG A 298 -24.14 -28.73 -11.22
N THR A 299 -23.41 -28.93 -10.12
CA THR A 299 -22.63 -30.16 -9.89
C THR A 299 -23.32 -31.17 -8.98
N GLY A 300 -24.40 -30.78 -8.28
CA GLY A 300 -25.08 -31.63 -7.29
C GLY A 300 -24.28 -31.88 -6.00
N VAL A 301 -23.07 -31.33 -5.89
CA VAL A 301 -22.19 -31.47 -4.72
C VAL A 301 -22.38 -30.27 -3.81
N THR A 302 -22.89 -30.50 -2.61
CA THR A 302 -23.11 -29.46 -1.59
C THR A 302 -21.93 -29.39 -0.62
N PRO A 303 -21.54 -28.19 -0.17
CA PRO A 303 -20.52 -28.05 0.88
C PRO A 303 -21.02 -28.63 2.21
N PRO A 304 -20.12 -28.98 3.15
CA PRO A 304 -20.53 -29.43 4.49
C PRO A 304 -21.44 -28.39 5.15
N MET A 305 -22.43 -28.84 5.93
CA MET A 305 -23.35 -27.96 6.65
C MET A 305 -22.82 -27.74 8.07
N PRO A 306 -22.15 -26.61 8.35
CA PRO A 306 -21.77 -26.28 9.72
C PRO A 306 -23.02 -25.90 10.53
N GLU A 307 -23.02 -26.27 11.81
CA GLU A 307 -24.08 -25.89 12.75
C GLU A 307 -24.03 -24.38 13.02
N LYS A 308 -25.20 -23.74 13.02
CA LYS A 308 -25.31 -22.31 13.37
C LYS A 308 -25.12 -22.19 14.90
N PRO A 309 -24.17 -21.39 15.40
CA PRO A 309 -24.08 -21.13 16.83
C PRO A 309 -25.31 -20.33 17.29
N GLU A 310 -25.99 -20.81 18.33
CA GLU A 310 -27.13 -20.12 18.94
C GLU A 310 -26.64 -18.86 19.67
N GLY A 311 -26.69 -17.71 18.99
CA GLY A 311 -26.32 -16.44 19.60
C GLY A 311 -26.51 -15.26 18.65
N GLY A 312 -27.70 -14.66 18.68
CA GLY A 312 -27.99 -13.41 17.96
C GLY A 312 -29.48 -13.13 17.84
N VAL A 313 -30.06 -12.56 18.89
CA VAL A 313 -31.46 -12.10 18.91
C VAL A 313 -31.66 -11.05 17.81
N ALA A 314 -32.63 -11.28 16.93
CA ALA A 314 -33.07 -10.32 15.94
C ALA A 314 -33.60 -9.06 16.64
N GLN A 315 -32.93 -7.92 16.46
CA GLN A 315 -33.44 -6.63 16.89
C GLN A 315 -34.25 -6.01 15.76
N ALA A 316 -35.56 -5.87 16.00
CA ALA A 316 -36.51 -5.20 15.15
C ALA A 316 -36.13 -3.72 14.96
N SER A 317 -36.17 -3.25 13.72
CA SER A 317 -36.05 -1.83 13.38
C SER A 317 -37.27 -1.06 13.90
N PRO A 318 -37.09 0.05 14.64
CA PRO A 318 -38.20 0.95 14.91
C PRO A 318 -38.51 1.76 13.63
N SER A 319 -39.79 1.75 13.27
CA SER A 319 -40.41 2.52 12.20
C SER A 319 -40.08 4.01 12.29
N ALA A 320 -39.55 4.58 11.21
CA ALA A 320 -39.40 6.02 11.03
C ALA A 320 -40.76 6.70 10.94
N GLY A 321 -41.05 7.61 11.87
CA GLY A 321 -42.17 8.55 11.83
C GLY A 321 -41.69 9.96 11.50
N THR A 322 -42.00 10.40 10.29
CA THR A 322 -42.22 11.81 9.86
C THR A 322 -41.17 12.88 10.20
N LEU A 323 -39.95 12.75 9.65
CA LEU A 323 -38.98 13.85 9.55
C LEU A 323 -38.54 14.01 8.09
N SER A 324 -38.37 15.25 7.62
CA SER A 324 -37.86 15.49 6.26
C SER A 324 -36.42 14.99 6.12
N LYS A 325 -35.96 14.72 4.89
CA LYS A 325 -34.60 14.21 4.66
C LYS A 325 -33.54 15.16 5.20
N GLU A 326 -33.82 16.45 5.14
CA GLU A 326 -33.01 17.54 5.66
C GLU A 326 -32.98 17.53 7.20
N ASP A 327 -34.10 17.23 7.87
CA ASP A 327 -34.18 17.13 9.34
C ASP A 327 -33.41 15.92 9.87
N VAL A 328 -33.48 14.78 9.17
CA VAL A 328 -32.71 13.57 9.51
C VAL A 328 -31.20 13.85 9.39
N ILE A 329 -30.78 14.60 8.37
CA ILE A 329 -29.40 15.02 8.20
C ILE A 329 -28.99 16.00 9.31
N ALA A 330 -29.82 16.99 9.64
CA ALA A 330 -29.53 17.96 10.69
C ALA A 330 -29.41 17.30 12.07
N PHE A 331 -30.31 16.36 12.39
CA PHE A 331 -30.26 15.58 13.63
C PHE A 331 -28.98 14.74 13.73
N ALA A 332 -28.65 13.98 12.69
CA ALA A 332 -27.46 13.13 12.66
C ALA A 332 -26.16 13.94 12.73
N VAL A 333 -26.11 15.12 12.08
CA VAL A 333 -24.95 16.03 12.16
C VAL A 333 -24.80 16.60 13.57
N ASN A 334 -25.89 17.02 14.22
CA ASN A 334 -25.84 17.56 15.57
C ASN A 334 -25.35 16.51 16.58
N LYS A 335 -25.88 15.28 16.53
CA LYS A 335 -25.41 14.18 17.38
C LYS A 335 -23.94 13.82 17.13
N ALA A 336 -23.48 13.87 15.88
CA ALA A 336 -22.08 13.61 15.55
C ALA A 336 -21.11 14.72 15.99
N LEU A 337 -21.56 15.98 16.03
CA LEU A 337 -20.80 17.07 16.63
C LEU A 337 -20.71 16.92 18.16
N ASP A 338 -21.72 16.30 18.78
CA ASP A 338 -21.73 15.97 20.22
C ASP A 338 -20.99 14.65 20.53
N GLY A 339 -20.36 14.02 19.54
CA GLY A 339 -19.48 12.84 19.70
C GLY A 339 -20.09 11.51 19.27
N ASP A 340 -21.40 11.45 19.00
CA ASP A 340 -22.11 10.22 18.60
C ASP A 340 -22.19 10.08 17.07
N LYS A 341 -21.41 9.16 16.51
CA LYS A 341 -21.31 8.91 15.06
C LYS A 341 -22.28 7.83 14.55
N GLU A 342 -22.97 7.14 15.45
CA GLU A 342 -23.93 6.09 15.10
C GLU A 342 -25.07 6.60 14.19
N PRO A 343 -25.73 7.74 14.48
CA PRO A 343 -26.86 8.19 13.65
C PRO A 343 -26.45 8.57 12.22
N ILE A 344 -25.22 9.02 11.97
CA ILE A 344 -24.74 9.27 10.59
C ILE A 344 -24.59 7.96 9.82
N ASN A 345 -24.08 6.92 10.46
CA ASN A 345 -23.84 5.64 9.79
C ASN A 345 -25.15 4.87 9.56
N SER A 346 -26.16 5.10 10.41
CA SER A 346 -27.51 4.52 10.30
C SER A 346 -28.37 5.14 9.19
N ILE A 347 -27.96 6.25 8.55
CA ILE A 347 -28.66 6.80 7.37
C ILE A 347 -28.49 5.83 6.18
N GLU A 348 -29.55 5.13 5.77
CA GLU A 348 -29.52 4.17 4.65
C GLU A 348 -29.13 4.81 3.30
N ASP A 349 -29.63 6.02 3.02
CA ASP A 349 -29.34 6.71 1.76
C ASP A 349 -27.89 7.23 1.70
N LYS A 350 -27.14 6.74 0.71
CA LYS A 350 -25.72 7.12 0.50
C LYS A 350 -25.54 8.61 0.21
N ALA A 351 -26.48 9.23 -0.51
CA ALA A 351 -26.39 10.65 -0.83
C ALA A 351 -26.55 11.51 0.42
N SER A 352 -27.56 11.20 1.25
CA SER A 352 -27.84 11.90 2.51
C SER A 352 -26.73 11.67 3.55
N ARG A 353 -26.20 10.44 3.66
CA ARG A 353 -25.02 10.12 4.48
C ARG A 353 -23.78 10.89 4.06
N GLY A 354 -23.54 11.01 2.76
CA GLY A 354 -22.43 11.78 2.20
C GLY A 354 -22.55 13.28 2.51
N LYS A 355 -23.76 13.83 2.38
CA LYS A 355 -24.06 15.22 2.76
C LYS A 355 -23.82 15.46 4.25
N ALA A 356 -24.30 14.57 5.13
CA ALA A 356 -24.09 14.68 6.58
C ALA A 356 -22.59 14.68 6.96
N LYS A 357 -21.81 13.73 6.43
CA LYS A 357 -20.36 13.65 6.67
C LYS A 357 -19.62 14.89 6.17
N ALA A 358 -19.99 15.39 4.99
CA ALA A 358 -19.41 16.61 4.43
C ALA A 358 -19.74 17.85 5.28
N LEU A 359 -20.94 17.92 5.85
CA LEU A 359 -21.34 19.02 6.72
C LEU A 359 -20.54 19.02 8.03
N VAL A 360 -20.40 17.87 8.70
CA VAL A 360 -19.57 17.72 9.91
C VAL A 360 -18.12 18.18 9.64
N VAL A 361 -17.54 17.77 8.51
CA VAL A 361 -16.17 18.18 8.14
C VAL A 361 -16.08 19.69 7.87
N LYS A 362 -17.10 20.30 7.26
CA LYS A 362 -17.13 21.76 7.02
C LYS A 362 -17.27 22.55 8.31
N ILE A 363 -18.07 22.07 9.27
CA ILE A 363 -18.25 22.70 10.59
C ILE A 363 -16.96 22.59 11.40
N ASN A 364 -16.33 21.40 11.47
CA ASN A 364 -15.05 21.22 12.14
C ASN A 364 -13.90 22.03 11.52
N ARG A 365 -14.03 22.42 10.24
CA ARG A 365 -13.09 23.30 9.54
C ARG A 365 -13.44 24.79 9.65
N GLY A 366 -14.48 25.15 10.41
CA GLY A 366 -14.93 26.54 10.59
C GLY A 366 -15.55 27.18 9.34
N LYS A 367 -15.95 26.38 8.34
CA LYS A 367 -16.50 26.87 7.05
C LYS A 367 -18.02 26.81 6.96
N ALA A 368 -18.70 26.33 7.99
CA ALA A 368 -20.15 26.27 8.09
C ALA A 368 -20.56 26.32 9.57
N GLU A 369 -21.71 26.91 9.87
CA GLU A 369 -22.28 26.90 11.22
C GLU A 369 -23.10 25.64 11.49
N ARG A 370 -23.31 25.37 12.78
CA ARG A 370 -24.07 24.22 13.28
C ARG A 370 -25.54 24.33 12.83
N PRO A 371 -26.12 23.30 12.18
CA PRO A 371 -27.51 23.36 11.74
C PRO A 371 -28.48 23.42 12.93
N ALA A 372 -29.58 24.17 12.78
CA ALA A 372 -30.64 24.23 13.78
C ALA A 372 -31.21 22.84 14.08
N MET A 373 -31.51 22.57 15.35
CA MET A 373 -32.06 21.29 15.76
C MET A 373 -33.54 21.22 15.35
N PRO A 374 -33.99 20.17 14.62
CA PRO A 374 -35.38 20.06 14.21
C PRO A 374 -36.30 19.86 15.43
N GLU A 375 -37.45 20.55 15.43
CA GLU A 375 -38.46 20.44 16.48
C GLU A 375 -39.14 19.07 16.43
N MET A 376 -38.90 18.23 17.44
CA MET A 376 -39.66 17.00 17.61
C MET A 376 -40.98 17.34 18.30
N ALA A 377 -42.09 17.25 17.58
CA ALA A 377 -43.42 17.51 18.14
C ALA A 377 -43.73 16.52 19.28
N THR A 378 -43.73 17.01 20.52
CA THR A 378 -44.33 16.32 21.66
C THR A 378 -45.85 16.31 21.52
N THR A 379 -46.43 15.13 21.71
CA THR A 379 -47.86 14.78 21.67
C THR A 379 -48.78 15.82 22.30
N SER A 380 -49.70 16.37 21.49
CA SER A 380 -51.07 16.72 21.90
C SER A 380 -52.00 16.67 20.68
N ALA A 381 -53.15 16.00 20.86
CA ALA A 381 -54.17 15.74 19.85
C ALA A 381 -55.03 16.99 19.50
N PRO A 382 -56.08 16.88 18.67
CA PRO A 382 -56.11 16.45 17.27
C PRO A 382 -56.70 17.57 16.37
N LYS A 383 -56.29 17.66 15.11
CA LYS A 383 -57.16 18.21 14.05
C LYS A 383 -57.01 17.44 12.75
N GLU A 384 -58.17 17.06 12.25
CA GLU A 384 -58.44 16.34 11.03
C GLU A 384 -57.76 16.99 9.82
N ASN A 385 -57.15 16.15 8.97
CA ASN A 385 -57.56 16.10 7.58
C ASN A 385 -57.22 14.73 6.99
N THR A 386 -58.29 14.11 6.54
CA THR A 386 -58.41 12.81 5.88
C THR A 386 -57.60 12.80 4.59
N ALA A 387 -56.59 11.95 4.51
CA ALA A 387 -56.15 11.35 3.24
C ALA A 387 -55.47 10.02 3.57
N SER A 388 -56.14 8.95 3.14
CA SER A 388 -55.77 7.56 3.26
C SER A 388 -54.28 7.29 3.01
N THR A 389 -53.63 6.64 3.97
CA THR A 389 -52.31 6.01 3.83
C THR A 389 -52.44 4.82 2.86
N GLU A 390 -52.58 5.08 1.56
CA GLU A 390 -52.41 4.04 0.54
C GLU A 390 -50.92 3.68 0.46
N SER A 391 -50.61 2.39 0.46
CA SER A 391 -49.24 1.92 0.27
C SER A 391 -48.75 2.31 -1.13
N GLU A 392 -47.45 2.59 -1.30
CA GLU A 392 -46.90 2.99 -2.62
C GLU A 392 -47.23 1.96 -3.72
N THR A 393 -47.35 0.69 -3.37
CA THR A 393 -47.72 -0.38 -4.31
C THR A 393 -49.16 -0.28 -4.77
N ASP A 394 -50.08 0.08 -3.88
CA ASP A 394 -51.51 0.19 -4.18
C ASP A 394 -51.78 1.44 -5.01
N LEU A 395 -51.11 2.55 -4.69
CA LEU A 395 -51.18 3.80 -5.44
C LEU A 395 -50.68 3.63 -6.88
N ILE A 396 -49.61 2.85 -7.08
CA ILE A 396 -49.12 2.53 -8.43
C ILE A 396 -50.15 1.68 -9.20
N GLN A 397 -50.77 0.68 -8.58
CA GLN A 397 -51.78 -0.15 -9.26
C GLN A 397 -53.02 0.66 -9.65
N ARG A 398 -53.53 1.50 -8.75
CA ARG A 398 -54.68 2.39 -8.98
C ARG A 398 -54.42 3.36 -10.14
N LEU A 399 -53.26 4.04 -10.12
CA LEU A 399 -52.90 5.00 -11.15
C LEU A 399 -52.58 4.35 -12.51
N VAL A 400 -52.08 3.12 -12.53
CA VAL A 400 -51.91 2.36 -13.79
C VAL A 400 -53.28 1.99 -14.38
N ALA A 401 -54.28 1.62 -13.55
CA ALA A 401 -55.64 1.35 -14.02
C ALA A 401 -56.32 2.61 -14.59
N GLN A 402 -56.25 3.75 -13.88
CA GLN A 402 -56.78 5.03 -14.37
C GLN A 402 -56.08 5.50 -15.67
N GLY A 403 -54.76 5.30 -15.78
CA GLY A 403 -54.00 5.63 -16.99
C GLY A 403 -54.34 4.72 -18.19
N LEU A 404 -54.80 3.49 -17.93
CA LEU A 404 -55.34 2.61 -18.98
C LEU A 404 -56.68 3.14 -19.51
N GLU A 405 -57.53 3.64 -18.64
CA GLU A 405 -58.82 4.28 -18.95
C GLU A 405 -58.68 5.66 -19.61
N GLY A 406 -57.47 6.23 -19.60
CA GLY A 406 -57.12 7.46 -20.31
C GLY A 406 -57.02 8.71 -19.45
N ASN A 407 -57.24 8.59 -18.13
CA ASN A 407 -57.04 9.69 -17.20
C ASN A 407 -55.56 9.81 -16.80
N MET A 408 -54.91 10.91 -17.19
CA MET A 408 -53.49 11.16 -16.99
C MET A 408 -53.18 12.27 -15.99
N ASP A 409 -54.20 12.90 -15.41
CA ASP A 409 -54.05 14.13 -14.63
C ASP A 409 -53.38 13.85 -13.28
N GLU A 410 -53.85 12.84 -12.55
CA GLU A 410 -53.24 12.40 -11.29
C GLU A 410 -51.79 11.90 -11.50
N ILE A 411 -51.51 11.20 -12.62
CA ILE A 411 -50.17 10.72 -12.96
C ILE A 411 -49.22 11.88 -13.26
N ASN A 412 -49.72 12.93 -13.92
CA ASN A 412 -48.92 14.11 -14.28
C ASN A 412 -48.66 15.02 -13.07
N ALA A 413 -49.61 15.11 -12.14
CA ALA A 413 -49.51 15.87 -10.89
C ALA A 413 -48.51 15.28 -9.89
N LEU A 414 -48.08 14.02 -10.03
CA LEU A 414 -47.05 13.41 -9.19
C LEU A 414 -45.72 14.18 -9.24
N GLU A 415 -45.27 14.69 -8.09
CA GLU A 415 -44.00 15.41 -7.96
C GLU A 415 -42.80 14.52 -8.32
N SER A 416 -42.83 13.25 -7.91
CA SER A 416 -41.76 12.29 -8.20
C SER A 416 -41.71 11.92 -9.67
N ARG A 417 -40.69 12.44 -10.39
CA ARG A 417 -40.40 12.10 -11.80
C ARG A 417 -40.19 10.60 -12.00
N VAL A 418 -39.62 9.91 -11.00
CA VAL A 418 -39.33 8.47 -11.07
C VAL A 418 -40.61 7.65 -10.97
N LEU A 419 -41.51 7.95 -10.02
CA LEU A 419 -42.80 7.25 -9.89
C LEU A 419 -43.69 7.48 -11.12
N ARG A 420 -43.77 8.72 -11.60
CA ARG A 420 -44.48 9.08 -12.84
C ARG A 420 -43.94 8.32 -14.05
N GLY A 421 -42.62 8.18 -14.17
CA GLY A 421 -41.99 7.39 -15.24
C GLY A 421 -42.35 5.90 -15.16
N LYS A 422 -42.31 5.32 -13.96
CA LYS A 422 -42.70 3.91 -13.74
C LYS A 422 -44.16 3.66 -14.13
N ILE A 423 -45.09 4.50 -13.65
CA ILE A 423 -46.53 4.36 -13.95
C ILE A 423 -46.78 4.52 -15.46
N LYS A 424 -46.23 5.55 -16.11
CA LYS A 424 -46.37 5.73 -17.57
C LYS A 424 -45.82 4.54 -18.36
N SER A 425 -44.66 4.01 -17.97
CA SER A 425 -44.07 2.85 -18.63
C SER A 425 -44.93 1.59 -18.44
N ALA A 426 -45.53 1.41 -17.27
CA ALA A 426 -46.43 0.30 -16.98
C ALA A 426 -47.71 0.40 -17.81
N VAL A 427 -48.34 1.58 -17.91
CA VAL A 427 -49.51 1.84 -18.78
C VAL A 427 -49.20 1.55 -20.24
N VAL A 428 -48.05 2.01 -20.76
CA VAL A 428 -47.65 1.74 -22.16
C VAL A 428 -47.42 0.24 -22.38
N LYS A 429 -46.78 -0.45 -21.42
CA LYS A 429 -46.51 -1.88 -21.52
C LYS A 429 -47.80 -2.70 -21.52
N THR A 430 -48.77 -2.35 -20.69
CA THR A 430 -50.07 -3.04 -20.63
C THR A 430 -50.96 -2.72 -21.83
N LYS A 431 -50.91 -1.50 -22.39
CA LYS A 431 -51.56 -1.19 -23.68
C LYS A 431 -50.96 -2.00 -24.83
N ARG A 432 -49.64 -2.17 -24.86
CA ARG A 432 -48.95 -2.98 -25.88
C ARG A 432 -49.23 -4.48 -25.79
N THR A 433 -49.62 -5.00 -24.63
CA THR A 433 -50.00 -6.42 -24.48
C THR A 433 -51.47 -6.69 -24.77
N LYS A 434 -52.32 -5.65 -24.84
CA LYS A 434 -53.75 -5.76 -25.18
C LYS A 434 -54.05 -5.44 -26.66
N SER A 435 -53.09 -4.84 -27.37
CA SER A 435 -53.08 -4.75 -28.83
C SER A 435 -52.31 -5.93 -29.41
#